data_AF-A0A3B8Y967-F1
#
_entry.id   AF-A0A3B8Y967-F1
#
_cell.length_a   1.000
_cell.length_b   1.000
_cell.length_c   1.000
_cell.angle_alpha   90.00
_cell.angle_beta   90.00
_cell.angle_gamma   90.00
#
_symmetry.space_group_name_H-M   'P 1'
#
loop_
_entity.id
_entity.type
_entity.pdbx_description
1 polymer ?
#
loop_
_entity_poly.entity_id
_entity_poly.type
_entity_poly.pdbx_seq_one_letter_code
_entity_poly.pdbx_strand_id
1 'polypeptide(L)'
;MKEPFRFSDGQQANNIEELLTICQTFPQMAMYYLQQGDFENWLNYIGEVNFAQKAQQARESSGSDQDNLQQFLSSCQLIQSSETSANSTPTPTPEPTP
;
A
#
# COMPACT_ATOMS: atom_id res chain seq x y z
N MET A 1 15.02 5.68 10.73
CA MET A 1 14.73 5.64 9.28
C MET A 1 14.22 4.24 8.97
N LYS A 2 13.13 4.13 8.21
CA LYS A 2 12.60 2.83 7.79
C LYS A 2 13.42 2.32 6.60
N GLU A 3 13.67 1.03 6.55
CA GLU A 3 14.39 0.40 5.44
C GLU A 3 13.49 0.28 4.20
N PRO A 4 14.02 0.53 2.99
CA PRO A 4 13.26 0.37 1.77
C PRO A 4 12.99 -1.11 1.47
N PHE A 5 11.89 -1.38 0.79
CA PHE A 5 11.63 -2.69 0.23
C PHE A 5 12.63 -2.95 -0.89
N ARG A 6 13.30 -4.09 -0.88
CA ARG A 6 14.30 -4.45 -1.89
C ARG A 6 13.79 -5.61 -2.71
N PHE A 7 13.73 -5.40 -4.02
CA PHE A 7 13.40 -6.43 -4.98
C PHE A 7 14.66 -7.19 -5.42
N SER A 8 14.50 -8.44 -5.86
CA SER A 8 15.62 -9.28 -6.33
C SER A 8 16.39 -8.68 -7.51
N ASP A 9 15.72 -7.85 -8.32
CA ASP A 9 16.31 -7.20 -9.50
C ASP A 9 17.11 -5.93 -9.14
N GLY A 10 17.24 -5.62 -7.84
CA GLY A 10 17.99 -4.47 -7.34
C GLY A 10 17.16 -3.18 -7.23
N GLN A 11 15.91 -3.18 -7.72
CA GLN A 11 14.97 -2.09 -7.48
C GLN A 11 14.60 -1.98 -6.00
N GLN A 12 14.23 -0.76 -5.60
CA GLN A 12 13.92 -0.45 -4.21
C GLN A 12 12.68 0.45 -4.16
N ALA A 13 11.80 0.21 -3.20
CA ALA A 13 10.70 1.11 -2.88
C ALA A 13 10.90 1.68 -1.48
N ASN A 14 10.91 3.01 -1.36
CA ASN A 14 11.02 3.72 -0.09
C ASN A 14 9.65 4.06 0.52
N ASN A 15 8.61 4.02 -0.30
CA ASN A 15 7.24 4.37 0.05
C ASN A 15 6.27 3.51 -0.78
N ILE A 16 4.98 3.60 -0.46
CA ILE A 16 3.95 2.83 -1.15
C ILE A 16 3.83 3.20 -2.63
N GLU A 17 4.01 4.47 -3.01
CA GLU A 17 3.87 4.91 -4.40
C GLU A 17 4.93 4.26 -5.29
N GLU A 18 6.19 4.27 -4.85
CA GLU A 18 7.30 3.57 -5.52
C GLU A 18 7.03 2.07 -5.63
N LEU A 19 6.49 1.45 -4.56
CA LEU A 19 6.11 0.03 -4.57
C LEU A 19 5.06 -0.23 -5.67
N LEU A 20 4.00 0.59 -5.73
CA LEU A 20 2.93 0.45 -6.72
C LEU A 20 3.42 0.67 -8.15
N THR A 21 4.35 1.61 -8.38
CA THR A 21 4.97 1.82 -9.70
C THR A 21 5.78 0.61 -10.13
N ILE A 22 6.59 0.04 -9.23
CA ILE A 22 7.36 -1.17 -9.50
C ILE A 22 6.42 -2.34 -9.78
N CYS A 23 5.35 -2.50 -8.99
CA CYS A 23 4.37 -3.56 -9.20
C CYS A 23 3.66 -3.49 -10.56
N GLN A 24 3.39 -2.28 -11.06
CA GLN A 24 2.83 -2.08 -12.40
C GLN A 24 3.85 -2.39 -13.51
N THR A 25 5.13 -2.09 -13.27
CA THR A 25 6.21 -2.31 -14.24
C THR A 25 6.60 -3.80 -14.33
N PHE A 26 6.62 -4.49 -13.18
CA PHE A 26 7.06 -5.88 -13.05
C PHE A 26 5.99 -6.75 -12.35
N PRO A 27 4.85 -7.01 -12.99
CA PRO A 27 3.73 -7.70 -12.36
C PRO A 27 4.05 -9.12 -11.94
N GLN A 28 4.88 -9.86 -12.70
CA GLN A 28 5.29 -11.22 -12.33
C GLN A 28 6.05 -11.27 -11.01
N MET A 29 6.93 -10.30 -10.80
CA MET A 29 7.70 -10.19 -9.57
C MET A 29 6.81 -9.76 -8.41
N ALA A 30 5.92 -8.78 -8.65
CA ALA A 30 5.00 -8.32 -7.63
C ALA A 30 4.03 -9.39 -7.16
N MET A 31 3.53 -10.24 -8.07
CA MET A 31 2.73 -11.41 -7.71
C MET A 31 3.48 -12.32 -6.74
N TYR A 32 4.75 -12.61 -7.01
CA TYR A 32 5.58 -13.44 -6.14
C TYR A 32 5.68 -12.85 -4.72
N TYR A 33 6.06 -11.58 -4.58
CA TYR A 33 6.22 -10.93 -3.28
C TYR A 33 4.89 -10.75 -2.53
N LEU A 34 3.79 -10.50 -3.25
CA LEU A 34 2.45 -10.44 -2.68
C LEU A 34 2.05 -11.81 -2.11
N GLN A 35 2.30 -12.90 -2.86
CA GLN A 35 1.96 -14.26 -2.42
C GLN A 35 2.79 -14.73 -1.23
N GLN A 36 4.05 -14.28 -1.12
CA GLN A 36 4.88 -14.56 0.06
C GLN A 36 4.45 -13.74 1.30
N GLY A 37 3.61 -12.72 1.13
CA GLY A 37 3.24 -11.80 2.21
C GLY A 37 4.34 -10.77 2.55
N ASP A 38 5.35 -10.60 1.68
CA ASP A 38 6.43 -9.66 1.94
C ASP A 38 5.94 -8.20 1.93
N PHE A 39 4.93 -7.92 1.10
CA PHE A 39 4.32 -6.60 1.03
C PHE A 39 3.62 -6.20 2.34
N GLU A 40 2.76 -7.06 2.91
CA GLU A 40 2.08 -6.70 4.16
C GLU A 40 3.04 -6.56 5.34
N ASN A 41 4.12 -7.35 5.37
CA ASN A 41 5.15 -7.27 6.40
C ASN A 41 5.90 -5.93 6.30
N TRP A 42 6.34 -5.57 5.10
CA TRP A 42 7.04 -4.30 4.89
C TRP A 42 6.13 -3.09 5.10
N LEU A 43 4.90 -3.12 4.60
CA LEU A 43 3.93 -2.03 4.79
C LEU A 43 3.61 -1.81 6.26
N ASN A 44 3.43 -2.88 7.05
CA ASN A 44 3.28 -2.77 8.50
C ASN A 44 4.53 -2.19 9.16
N TYR A 45 5.72 -2.63 8.75
CA TYR A 45 6.98 -2.10 9.26
C TYR A 45 7.14 -0.60 8.99
N ILE A 46 6.72 -0.13 7.81
CA ILE A 46 6.72 1.29 7.48
C ILE A 46 5.50 2.05 8.01
N GLY A 47 4.64 1.43 8.82
CA GLY A 47 3.47 2.06 9.44
C GLY A 47 2.27 2.26 8.51
N GLU A 48 2.31 1.75 7.30
CA GLU A 48 1.26 1.82 6.28
C GLU A 48 0.24 0.69 6.48
N VAL A 49 -0.39 0.65 7.66
CA VAL A 49 -1.25 -0.47 8.10
C VAL A 49 -2.47 -0.67 7.19
N ASN A 50 -3.05 0.41 6.67
CA ASN A 50 -4.19 0.33 5.72
C ASN A 50 -3.80 -0.40 4.43
N PHE A 51 -2.61 -0.12 3.90
CA PHE A 51 -2.09 -0.78 2.71
C PHE A 51 -1.65 -2.22 3.01
N ALA A 52 -1.07 -2.46 4.18
CA ALA A 52 -0.70 -3.80 4.62
C ALA A 52 -1.90 -4.74 4.69
N GLN A 53 -3.02 -4.27 5.27
CA GLN A 53 -4.27 -5.03 5.32
C GLN A 53 -4.81 -5.33 3.92
N LYS A 54 -4.69 -4.39 2.97
CA LYS A 54 -5.10 -4.62 1.58
C LYS A 54 -4.21 -5.61 0.85
N ALA A 55 -2.91 -5.59 1.09
CA ALA A 55 -1.98 -6.59 0.56
C ALA A 55 -2.37 -7.99 1.08
N GLN A 56 -2.63 -8.11 2.38
CA GLN A 56 -3.08 -9.35 2.99
C GLN A 56 -4.42 -9.83 2.41
N GLN A 57 -5.42 -8.95 2.32
CA GLN A 57 -6.74 -9.27 1.74
C GLN A 57 -6.63 -9.72 0.28
N ALA A 58 -5.81 -9.04 -0.51
CA ALA A 58 -5.56 -9.40 -1.89
C ALA A 58 -4.90 -10.78 -2.00
N ARG A 59 -3.92 -11.09 -1.15
CA ARG A 59 -3.28 -12.41 -1.10
C ARG A 59 -4.28 -13.53 -0.72
N GLU A 60 -5.11 -13.28 0.28
CA GLU A 60 -6.09 -14.24 0.80
C GLU A 60 -7.32 -14.43 -0.11
N SER A 61 -7.43 -13.62 -1.17
CA SER A 61 -8.46 -13.76 -2.18
C SER A 61 -8.28 -15.07 -2.97
N SER A 62 -9.40 -15.75 -3.23
CA SER A 62 -9.44 -17.03 -3.97
C SER A 62 -9.25 -16.88 -5.50
N GLY A 63 -8.75 -15.73 -5.95
CA GLY A 63 -8.49 -15.42 -7.36
C GLY A 63 -7.17 -16.00 -7.86
N SER A 64 -6.85 -15.73 -9.12
CA SER A 64 -5.49 -15.98 -9.63
C SER A 64 -4.49 -14.98 -9.04
N ASP A 65 -3.20 -15.30 -9.06
CA ASP A 65 -2.15 -14.38 -8.59
C ASP A 65 -2.23 -13.01 -9.27
N GLN A 66 -2.60 -13.00 -10.55
CA GLN A 66 -2.77 -11.78 -11.33
C GLN A 66 -4.00 -10.98 -10.87
N ASP A 67 -5.12 -11.64 -10.60
CA ASP A 67 -6.32 -10.99 -10.06
C ASP A 67 -6.04 -10.42 -8.68
N ASN A 68 -5.32 -11.15 -7.84
CA ASN A 68 -4.91 -10.72 -6.51
C ASN A 68 -4.03 -9.48 -6.58
N LEU A 69 -3.03 -9.44 -7.48
CA LEU A 69 -2.22 -8.25 -7.70
C LEU A 69 -3.06 -7.06 -8.21
N GLN A 70 -3.97 -7.28 -9.16
CA GLN A 70 -4.85 -6.22 -9.67
C GLN A 70 -5.78 -5.68 -8.58
N GLN A 71 -6.31 -6.54 -7.72
CA GLN A 71 -7.11 -6.16 -6.55
C GLN A 71 -6.31 -5.30 -5.58
N PHE A 72 -5.06 -5.69 -5.28
CA PHE A 72 -4.16 -4.91 -4.45
C PHE A 72 -3.93 -3.51 -5.03
N LEU A 73 -3.51 -3.42 -6.30
CA LEU A 73 -3.22 -2.15 -6.98
C LEU A 73 -4.45 -1.22 -7.00
N SER A 74 -5.61 -1.76 -7.39
CA SER A 74 -6.86 -0.99 -7.45
C SER A 74 -7.28 -0.50 -6.06
N SER A 75 -7.14 -1.34 -5.05
CA SER A 75 -7.49 -1.00 -3.66
C SER A 75 -6.58 0.09 -3.09
N CYS A 76 -5.31 0.13 -3.50
CA CYS A 76 -4.37 1.18 -3.08
C CYS A 76 -4.66 2.53 -3.76
N GLN A 77 -4.97 2.52 -5.06
CA GLN A 77 -5.34 3.75 -5.80
C GLN A 77 -6.62 4.40 -5.25
N LEU A 78 -7.57 3.59 -4.79
CA LEU A 78 -8.78 4.10 -4.13
C LEU A 78 -8.46 4.82 -2.81
N ILE A 79 -7.49 4.32 -2.03
CA ILE A 79 -7.05 5.00 -0.81
C ILE A 79 -6.43 6.35 -1.16
N GLN A 80 -5.48 6.40 -2.10
CA GLN A 80 -4.80 7.63 -2.47
C GLN A 80 -5.78 8.72 -2.94
N SER A 81 -6.85 8.30 -3.63
CA SER A 81 -7.94 9.17 -4.09
C SER A 81 -8.84 9.66 -2.93
N SER A 82 -8.94 8.89 -1.85
CA SER A 82 -9.77 9.22 -0.68
C SER A 82 -9.03 10.04 0.39
N GLU A 83 -7.73 9.79 0.60
CA GLU A 83 -6.92 10.53 1.58
C GLU A 83 -6.54 11.93 1.11
N THR A 84 -6.49 12.18 -0.21
CA THR A 84 -6.34 13.54 -0.75
C THR A 84 -7.61 14.40 -0.59
N SER A 85 -8.75 13.83 -0.18
CA SER A 85 -9.99 14.57 0.08
C SER A 85 -10.33 14.74 1.57
N ALA A 86 -9.68 14.00 2.47
CA ALA A 86 -10.07 13.93 3.88
C ALA A 86 -9.10 14.60 4.87
N ASN A 87 -7.99 15.22 4.44
CA ASN A 87 -7.20 16.09 5.30
C ASN A 87 -7.57 17.58 5.10
N SER A 88 -8.88 17.87 5.08
CA SER A 88 -9.37 19.17 5.52
C SER A 88 -9.52 19.08 7.04
N THR A 89 -8.51 19.51 7.76
CA THR A 89 -8.58 19.80 9.19
C THR A 89 -9.88 20.55 9.50
N PRO A 90 -10.84 20.01 10.29
CA PRO A 90 -11.67 20.91 11.07
C PRO A 90 -10.75 21.42 12.17
N THR A 91 -10.20 22.61 11.97
CA THR A 91 -9.70 23.45 13.07
C THR A 91 -10.70 23.32 14.22
N PRO A 92 -10.31 22.88 15.43
CA PRO A 92 -11.19 23.02 16.57
C PRO A 92 -11.30 24.52 16.83
N THR A 93 -12.40 25.11 16.37
CA THR A 93 -12.88 26.42 16.81
C THR A 93 -12.92 26.39 18.35
N PRO A 94 -12.12 27.19 19.05
CA PRO A 94 -12.43 27.49 20.44
C PRO A 94 -13.47 28.61 20.42
N GLU A 95 -14.71 28.28 20.72
CA GLU A 95 -15.78 29.24 21.04
C GLU A 95 -16.52 28.68 22.27
N PRO A 96 -17.10 29.48 23.18
CA PRO A 96 -16.80 30.83 23.67
C PRO A 96 -16.58 30.88 25.22
N THR A 97 -15.93 31.96 25.69
CA THR A 97 -16.27 32.86 26.84
C THR A 97 -16.56 32.28 28.25
N PRO A 98 -16.10 32.97 29.33
CA PRO A 98 -16.94 34.01 29.97
C PRO A 98 -16.34 35.43 29.92
#